data_AF-A0A838UK81-F1
#
_entry.id   AF-A0A838UK81-F1
#
_cell.length_a   1.000
_cell.length_b   1.000
_cell.length_c   1.000
_cell.angle_alpha   90.00
_cell.angle_beta   90.00
_cell.angle_gamma   90.00
#
_symmetry.space_group_name_H-M   'P 1'
#
loop_
_entity.id
_entity.type
_entity.pdbx_description
1 polymer ?
#
loop_
_entity_poly.entity_id
_entity_poly.type
_entity_poly.pdbx_seq_one_letter_code
_entity_poly.pdbx_strand_id
1 'polypeptide(L)'
;MTRAASSGKDEAGTEAAGGLGERNHPWSGPGSGQGATRARVAAATDWLERRGVLAGARSHRLSARIDPGLLRAAREKLGAGSDSELVTAALAVLAGGDDFGAWLVGQAGALPQDFELAF
;
A
#
# COMPACT_ATOMS: atom_id res chain seq x y z
N MET A 1 49.62 -41.36 -18.79
CA MET A 1 49.21 -41.71 -20.17
C MET A 1 48.30 -42.94 -20.09
N THR A 2 46.99 -42.75 -20.21
CA THR A 2 45.97 -43.82 -20.30
C THR A 2 44.77 -43.27 -21.10
N ARG A 3 44.01 -44.16 -21.75
CA ARG A 3 43.47 -44.07 -23.11
C ARG A 3 41.93 -43.93 -23.17
N ALA A 4 41.45 -43.24 -24.21
CA ALA A 4 40.20 -43.35 -25.01
C ALA A 4 38.78 -43.28 -24.40
N ALA A 5 38.04 -42.24 -24.86
CA ALA A 5 36.87 -42.24 -25.76
C ALA A 5 35.68 -43.23 -25.60
N SER A 6 34.45 -42.66 -25.63
CA SER A 6 33.20 -43.11 -26.33
C SER A 6 31.99 -42.52 -25.60
N SER A 7 31.18 -41.59 -26.14
CA SER A 7 30.22 -41.66 -27.26
C SER A 7 28.85 -42.30 -26.91
N GLY A 8 27.76 -41.62 -27.34
CA GLY A 8 26.35 -42.04 -27.31
C GLY A 8 25.58 -41.37 -26.17
N LYS A 9 24.80 -40.29 -26.37
CA LYS A 9 23.62 -40.07 -27.23
C LYS A 9 22.48 -41.04 -26.92
N ASP A 10 21.55 -40.60 -26.10
CA ASP A 10 20.15 -41.04 -26.14
C ASP A 10 19.24 -39.81 -25.97
N GLU A 11 18.47 -39.57 -27.03
CA GLU A 11 17.35 -38.64 -27.08
C GLU A 11 16.15 -39.34 -26.45
N ALA A 12 15.46 -38.66 -25.53
CA ALA A 12 14.07 -38.95 -25.21
C ALA A 12 13.31 -37.64 -25.24
N GLY A 13 12.62 -37.43 -26.36
CA GLY A 13 11.67 -36.35 -26.53
C GLY A 13 10.53 -36.44 -25.53
N THR A 14 9.99 -35.28 -25.19
CA THR A 14 8.58 -35.13 -24.85
C THR A 14 8.12 -33.87 -25.54
N GLU A 15 7.41 -34.06 -26.65
CA GLU A 15 6.67 -33.03 -27.35
C GLU A 15 5.44 -32.56 -26.54
N ALA A 16 5.04 -31.34 -26.87
CA ALA A 16 3.67 -30.82 -26.86
C ALA A 16 3.04 -30.35 -25.53
N ALA A 17 3.18 -29.05 -25.29
CA ALA A 17 2.05 -28.11 -25.29
C ALA A 17 2.65 -26.71 -25.61
N GLY A 18 2.27 -25.98 -26.66
CA GLY A 18 0.93 -25.81 -27.18
C GLY A 18 0.29 -24.59 -26.53
N GLY A 19 0.55 -23.40 -27.09
CA GLY A 19 -0.42 -22.32 -27.12
C GLY A 19 -0.40 -21.28 -25.99
N LEU A 20 -0.07 -20.06 -26.41
CA LEU A 20 -0.86 -18.83 -26.22
C LEU A 20 -1.14 -18.33 -24.79
N GLY A 21 -0.90 -17.02 -24.63
CA GLY A 21 -1.74 -16.20 -23.76
C GLY A 21 -1.03 -15.72 -22.51
N GLU A 22 -0.62 -14.44 -22.58
CA GLU A 22 -0.74 -13.53 -21.44
C GLU A 22 -0.02 -13.97 -20.17
N ARG A 23 1.28 -13.64 -20.09
CA ARG A 23 1.88 -13.42 -18.78
C ARG A 23 1.14 -12.25 -18.15
N ASN A 24 0.15 -12.58 -17.32
CA ASN A 24 -0.48 -11.68 -16.36
C ASN A 24 0.61 -10.84 -15.70
N HIS A 25 0.75 -9.60 -16.13
CA HIS A 25 1.42 -8.60 -15.32
C HIS A 25 0.48 -8.38 -14.12
N PRO A 26 0.83 -8.81 -12.90
CA PRO A 26 -0.02 -8.54 -11.76
C PRO A 26 -0.13 -7.02 -11.65
N TRP A 27 -1.38 -6.55 -11.57
CA TRP A 27 -1.78 -5.20 -11.24
C TRP A 27 -0.70 -4.49 -10.41
N SER A 28 0.07 -3.61 -11.06
CA SER A 28 1.00 -2.70 -10.40
C SER A 28 0.19 -1.50 -9.97
N GLY A 29 -0.60 -1.68 -8.90
CA GLY A 29 -1.47 -0.65 -8.34
C GLY A 29 -0.73 0.63 -7.96
N PRO A 30 -1.46 1.68 -7.54
CA PRO A 30 -0.92 3.03 -7.39
C PRO A 30 0.15 3.09 -6.29
N GLY A 31 1.43 3.04 -6.69
CA GLY A 31 2.59 3.20 -5.84
C GLY A 31 2.78 2.07 -4.81
N SER A 32 3.99 1.95 -4.27
CA SER A 32 4.20 1.20 -3.03
C SER A 32 3.16 1.63 -1.98
N GLY A 33 2.72 0.76 -1.06
CA GLY A 33 1.71 1.11 -0.03
C GLY A 33 2.03 2.37 0.81
N GLN A 34 3.26 2.88 0.70
CA GLN A 34 3.71 4.18 1.18
C GLN A 34 3.02 5.36 0.47
N GLY A 35 2.82 5.31 -0.85
CA GLY A 35 2.18 6.37 -1.64
C GLY A 35 0.72 6.58 -1.23
N ALA A 36 -0.05 5.49 -1.12
CA ALA A 36 -1.43 5.55 -0.61
C ALA A 36 -1.51 6.06 0.84
N THR A 37 -0.57 5.64 1.70
CA THR A 37 -0.51 6.12 3.09
C THR A 37 -0.23 7.62 3.15
N ARG A 38 0.72 8.13 2.36
CA ARG A 38 1.03 9.56 2.27
C ARG A 38 -0.12 10.39 1.72
N ALA A 39 -0.78 9.92 0.66
CA ALA A 39 -1.95 10.58 0.10
C ALA A 39 -3.06 10.72 1.15
N ARG A 40 -3.31 9.66 1.93
CA ARG A 40 -4.28 9.69 3.02
C ARG A 40 -3.92 10.70 4.11
N VAL A 41 -2.66 10.75 4.53
CA VAL A 41 -2.19 11.73 5.53
C VAL A 41 -2.36 13.16 5.01
N ALA A 42 -1.98 13.42 3.76
CA ALA A 42 -2.14 14.74 3.14
C ALA A 42 -3.61 15.16 3.09
N ALA A 43 -4.49 14.28 2.60
CA ALA A 43 -5.93 14.56 2.53
C ALA A 43 -6.56 14.85 3.90
N ALA A 44 -6.19 14.06 4.92
CA ALA A 44 -6.71 14.26 6.27
C ALA A 44 -6.22 15.57 6.90
N THR A 45 -4.96 15.93 6.68
CA THR A 45 -4.38 17.18 7.19
C THR A 45 -5.05 18.39 6.54
N ASP A 46 -5.17 18.40 5.22
CA ASP A 46 -5.83 19.44 4.44
C ASP A 46 -7.32 19.61 4.84
N TRP A 47 -8.02 18.50 5.11
CA TRP A 47 -9.37 18.56 5.66
C TRP A 47 -9.43 19.24 7.03
N LEU A 48 -8.51 18.89 7.95
CA LEU A 48 -8.44 19.48 9.30
C LEU A 48 -8.08 20.97 9.26
N GLU A 49 -7.20 21.38 8.33
CA GLU A 49 -6.86 22.79 8.09
C GLU A 49 -8.07 23.58 7.62
N ARG A 50 -8.78 23.10 6.59
CA ARG A 50 -10.01 23.76 6.09
C ARG A 50 -11.11 23.88 7.14
N ARG A 51 -11.17 22.95 8.09
CA ARG A 51 -12.13 22.95 9.20
C ARG A 51 -11.68 23.85 10.38
N GLY A 52 -10.48 24.43 10.32
CA GLY A 52 -9.93 25.26 11.41
C GLY A 52 -9.60 24.47 12.67
N VAL A 53 -9.41 23.14 12.57
CA VAL A 53 -9.08 22.28 13.71
C VAL A 53 -7.62 22.42 14.11
N LEU A 54 -6.72 22.62 13.14
CA LEU A 54 -5.30 22.77 13.41
C LEU A 54 -4.98 24.17 13.97
N ALA A 55 -4.28 24.21 15.10
CA ALA A 55 -3.90 25.47 15.77
C ALA A 55 -2.66 26.17 15.17
N GLY A 56 -2.13 25.68 14.04
CA GLY A 56 -1.00 26.26 13.31
C GLY A 56 0.39 26.11 13.94
N ALA A 57 0.52 26.11 15.27
CA ALA A 57 1.80 25.95 15.97
C ALA A 57 1.92 24.57 16.65
N ARG A 58 3.06 23.89 16.44
CA ARG A 58 3.43 22.68 17.20
C ARG A 58 3.89 23.05 18.61
N SER A 59 2.94 23.34 19.50
CA SER A 59 3.20 23.83 20.87
C SER A 59 3.00 22.77 21.96
N HIS A 60 2.38 21.62 21.63
CA HIS A 60 2.07 20.58 22.61
C HIS A 60 3.12 19.48 22.64
N ARG A 61 3.64 19.15 23.84
CA ARG A 61 4.58 18.04 24.05
C ARG A 61 3.85 16.81 24.56
N LEU A 62 3.94 15.70 23.83
CA LEU A 62 3.45 14.39 24.23
C LEU A 62 4.62 13.52 24.72
N SER A 63 4.43 12.77 25.81
CA SER A 63 5.37 11.76 26.29
C SER A 63 4.61 10.47 26.60
N ALA A 64 4.96 9.39 25.92
CA ALA A 64 4.30 8.10 26.04
C ALA A 64 5.31 6.96 25.84
N ARG A 65 5.02 5.79 26.41
CA ARG A 65 5.76 4.55 26.13
C ARG A 65 5.11 3.85 24.94
N ILE A 66 5.89 3.57 23.90
CA ILE A 66 5.42 2.95 22.66
C ILE A 66 6.35 1.77 22.36
N ASP A 67 5.78 0.69 21.83
CA ASP A 67 6.55 -0.44 21.35
C ASP A 67 7.53 -0.01 20.23
N PRO A 68 8.83 -0.30 20.34
CA PRO A 68 9.82 0.16 19.35
C PRO A 68 9.66 -0.51 17.99
N GLY A 69 9.15 -1.74 17.93
CA GLY A 69 8.85 -2.44 16.68
C GLY A 69 7.71 -1.79 15.93
N LEU A 70 6.64 -1.39 16.64
CA LEU A 70 5.54 -0.61 16.08
C LEU A 70 6.02 0.72 15.49
N LEU A 71 6.84 1.45 16.25
CA LEU A 71 7.37 2.75 15.84
C LEU A 71 8.21 2.62 14.57
N ARG A 72 9.05 1.58 14.48
CA ARG A 72 9.87 1.28 13.30
C ARG A 72 9.00 0.94 12.08
N ALA A 73 8.08 -0.01 12.20
CA ALA A 73 7.22 -0.42 11.10
C ALA A 73 6.37 0.75 10.57
N ALA A 74 5.86 1.60 11.46
CA ALA A 74 5.06 2.75 11.08
C ALA A 74 5.89 3.83 10.36
N ARG A 75 7.14 4.09 10.81
CA ARG A 75 8.08 4.97 10.09
C ARG A 75 8.41 4.44 8.71
N GLU A 76 8.71 3.15 8.57
CA GLU A 76 9.00 2.52 7.27
C GLU A 76 7.81 2.64 6.32
N LYS A 77 6.59 2.46 6.83
CA LYS A 77 5.36 2.55 6.03
C LYS A 77 5.02 3.98 5.58
N LEU A 78 5.22 4.96 6.45
CA LEU A 78 4.92 6.38 6.14
C LEU A 78 6.09 7.09 5.44
N GLY A 79 7.31 6.60 5.64
CA GLY A 79 8.55 7.29 5.30
C GLY A 79 8.74 8.55 6.13
N ALA A 80 8.43 8.50 7.43
CA ALA A 80 8.52 9.65 8.34
C ALA A 80 9.96 9.81 8.87
N GLY A 81 10.44 11.05 8.90
CA GLY A 81 11.79 11.40 9.36
C GLY A 81 11.91 11.59 10.87
N SER A 82 10.79 11.73 11.58
CA SER A 82 10.78 11.90 13.04
C SER A 82 9.55 11.29 13.72
N ASP A 83 9.65 11.03 15.03
CA ASP A 83 8.54 10.51 15.82
C ASP A 83 7.39 11.52 15.93
N SER A 84 7.71 12.82 16.00
CA SER A 84 6.69 13.87 16.01
C SER A 84 5.91 13.92 14.70
N GLU A 85 6.60 13.76 13.55
CA GLU A 85 5.95 13.66 12.25
C GLU A 85 5.05 12.44 12.16
N LEU A 86 5.55 11.27 12.61
CA LEU A 86 4.77 10.04 12.65
C LEU A 86 3.49 10.18 13.49
N VAL A 87 3.61 10.69 14.71
CA VAL A 87 2.47 10.87 15.62
C VAL A 87 1.47 11.88 15.06
N THR A 88 1.95 12.99 14.51
CA THR A 88 1.09 14.01 13.90
C THR A 88 0.30 13.43 12.73
N ALA A 89 0.96 12.70 11.83
CA ALA A 89 0.32 12.07 10.68
C ALA A 89 -0.72 11.02 11.10
N ALA A 90 -0.41 10.20 12.10
CA ALA A 90 -1.35 9.20 12.63
C ALA A 90 -2.59 9.86 13.23
N LEU A 91 -2.41 10.92 14.04
CA LEU A 91 -3.52 11.68 14.62
C LEU A 91 -4.34 12.41 13.56
N ALA A 92 -3.69 12.97 12.53
CA ALA A 92 -4.39 13.60 11.42
C ALA A 92 -5.30 12.60 10.71
N VAL A 93 -4.81 11.41 10.40
CA VAL A 93 -5.61 10.35 9.77
C VAL A 93 -6.75 9.87 10.67
N LEU A 94 -6.57 9.83 11.98
CA LEU A 94 -7.61 9.44 12.93
C LEU A 94 -8.68 10.53 13.08
N ALA A 95 -8.29 11.80 13.12
CA ALA A 95 -9.19 12.92 13.37
C ALA A 95 -9.85 13.47 12.09
N GLY A 96 -9.16 13.41 10.96
CA GLY A 96 -9.60 13.90 9.65
C GLY A 96 -9.89 12.79 8.65
N GLY A 97 -9.82 11.52 9.07
CA GLY A 97 -10.22 10.41 8.22
C GLY A 97 -11.70 10.51 7.89
N ASP A 98 -12.03 10.46 6.60
CA ASP A 98 -13.41 10.34 6.17
C ASP A 98 -13.95 8.95 6.55
N ASP A 99 -15.24 8.91 6.91
CA ASP A 99 -15.99 7.68 7.15
C ASP A 99 -16.29 6.93 5.84
N PHE A 100 -15.72 7.37 4.71
CA PHE A 100 -15.87 6.77 3.38
C PHE A 100 -15.71 5.25 3.40
N GLY A 101 -14.77 4.69 4.17
CA GLY A 101 -14.62 3.23 4.27
C GLY A 101 -15.84 2.56 4.88
N ALA A 102 -16.36 3.11 5.98
CA ALA A 102 -17.58 2.62 6.62
C ALA A 102 -18.82 2.84 5.72
N TRP A 103 -18.91 4.01 5.08
CA TRP A 103 -19.95 4.32 4.10
C TRP A 103 -19.92 3.34 2.93
N LEU A 104 -18.76 3.09 2.32
CA LEU A 104 -18.58 2.22 1.17
C LEU A 104 -18.92 0.77 1.50
N VAL A 105 -18.50 0.28 2.66
CA VAL A 105 -18.92 -1.05 3.15
C VAL A 105 -20.43 -1.10 3.34
N GLY A 106 -21.04 -0.02 3.83
CA GLY A 106 -22.50 0.12 3.89
C GLY A 106 -23.18 0.14 2.52
N GLN A 107 -22.47 0.45 1.44
CA GLN A 107 -22.97 0.38 0.07
C GLN A 107 -22.74 -0.99 -0.60
N ALA A 108 -22.12 -1.96 0.09
CA ALA A 108 -21.87 -3.28 -0.48
C ALA A 108 -23.20 -3.96 -0.87
N GLY A 109 -23.35 -4.27 -2.16
CA GLY A 109 -24.58 -4.86 -2.70
C GLY A 109 -25.73 -3.86 -2.93
N ALA A 110 -25.53 -2.56 -2.70
CA ALA A 110 -26.52 -1.52 -2.99
C ALA A 110 -26.48 -1.04 -4.46
N LEU A 111 -25.40 -1.33 -5.18
CA LEU A 111 -25.25 -0.99 -6.59
C LEU A 111 -25.85 -2.08 -7.49
N PRO A 112 -26.73 -1.72 -8.43
CA PRO A 112 -27.21 -2.64 -9.48
C PRO A 112 -26.05 -3.23 -10.28
N GLN A 113 -26.22 -4.45 -10.78
CA GLN A 113 -25.17 -5.14 -11.53
C GLN A 113 -24.82 -4.43 -12.86
N ASP A 114 -25.75 -3.64 -13.38
CA ASP A 114 -25.67 -2.82 -14.59
C ASP A 114 -25.32 -1.35 -14.30
N PHE A 115 -24.76 -1.06 -13.12
CA PHE A 115 -24.34 0.29 -12.79
C PHE A 115 -23.14 0.74 -13.64
N GLU A 116 -23.36 1.81 -14.41
CA GLU A 116 -22.34 2.47 -15.22
C GLU A 116 -21.67 3.62 -14.43
N LEU A 117 -20.34 3.64 -14.41
CA LEU A 117 -19.58 4.78 -13.87
C LEU A 117 -19.51 5.87 -14.95
N ALA A 118 -20.06 7.04 -14.67
CA ALA A 118 -19.89 8.20 -15.53
C ALA A 118 -18.46 8.76 -15.37
N PHE A 119 -17.73 8.87 -16.48
CA PHE A 119 -16.39 9.46 -16.56
C PHE A 119 -16.43 10.82 -17.26
#